data_AF-A0A1Y3XUW4-F1
#
_entry.id   AF-A0A1Y3XUW4-F1
#
_cell.length_a   1.000
_cell.length_b   1.000
_cell.length_c   1.000
_cell.angle_alpha   90.00
_cell.angle_beta   90.00
_cell.angle_gamma   90.00
#
_symmetry.space_group_name_H-M   'P 1'
#
loop_
_entity.id
_entity.type
_entity.pdbx_description
1 polymer ?
#
loop_
_entity_poly.entity_id
_entity_poly.type
_entity_poly.pdbx_seq_one_letter_code
_entity_poly.pdbx_strand_id
1 'polypeptide(L)'
;MKEPHIVPDKPSVPVPYLHYEDKDALNRLTAYNRTVLGKRHARQCGCFHCGSRFRADEISEWMHEEDGDDTALCPYCGMDAVVYGTATFPLSTALLSQLYMSWFEEEYRERQKRALLIPDYSNKKTFLQKGIPFLLKDERFVQFVDEIELMPAKIWYYLQGYHAYAGALNNSVAKFEGKNDRCLVKLRAFTDVDGCLRVDITNSKEGHLPFEPSTEGELRRVCTLVQQYGKELHGVIEDRATRKMKLYVAREKA
;
A
#
# COMPACT_ATOMS: atom_id res chain seq x y z
N MET A 1 7.61 19.14 -15.07
CA MET A 1 7.02 17.81 -14.77
C MET A 1 5.64 18.01 -14.16
N LYS A 2 4.61 17.32 -14.67
CA LYS A 2 3.22 17.39 -14.17
C LYS A 2 3.01 16.44 -12.98
N GLU A 3 2.00 16.68 -12.16
CA GLU A 3 1.59 15.72 -11.11
C GLU A 3 1.11 14.40 -11.73
N PRO A 4 1.62 13.23 -11.30
CA PRO A 4 1.18 11.94 -11.82
C PRO A 4 -0.34 11.77 -11.79
N HIS A 5 -0.90 11.38 -12.92
CA HIS A 5 -2.35 11.20 -13.10
C HIS A 5 -2.71 9.71 -13.08
N ILE A 6 -2.82 9.14 -11.88
CA ILE A 6 -3.22 7.74 -11.68
C ILE A 6 -4.75 7.64 -11.66
N VAL A 7 -5.31 6.79 -12.52
CA VAL A 7 -6.76 6.55 -12.59
C VAL A 7 -7.03 5.10 -12.19
N PRO A 8 -7.58 4.84 -10.98
CA PRO A 8 -7.93 3.49 -10.55
C PRO A 8 -8.84 2.76 -11.56
N ASP A 9 -8.58 1.47 -11.74
CA ASP A 9 -9.43 0.61 -12.55
C ASP A 9 -10.76 0.33 -11.85
N LYS A 10 -11.84 0.18 -12.63
CA LYS A 10 -13.11 -0.34 -12.11
C LYS A 10 -12.91 -1.80 -11.66
N PRO A 11 -13.65 -2.29 -10.65
CA PRO A 11 -13.56 -3.69 -10.21
C PRO A 11 -13.78 -4.73 -11.31
N SER A 12 -14.51 -4.36 -12.38
CA SER A 12 -14.79 -5.16 -13.56
C SER A 12 -13.59 -5.33 -14.51
N VAL A 13 -12.56 -4.49 -14.41
CA VAL A 13 -11.34 -4.62 -15.25
C VAL A 13 -10.53 -5.80 -14.75
N PRO A 14 -10.24 -6.82 -15.59
CA PRO A 14 -9.45 -7.96 -15.16
C PRO A 14 -8.01 -7.55 -14.86
N VAL A 15 -7.41 -8.18 -13.84
CA VAL A 15 -5.96 -8.09 -13.63
C VAL A 15 -5.31 -9.08 -14.60
N PRO A 16 -4.46 -8.61 -15.54
CA PRO A 16 -3.85 -9.51 -16.51
C PRO A 16 -2.88 -10.46 -15.80
N TYR A 17 -2.86 -11.72 -16.23
CA TYR A 17 -1.82 -12.66 -15.83
C TYR A 17 -0.64 -12.51 -16.79
N LEU A 18 0.55 -12.19 -16.25
CA LEU A 18 1.74 -11.90 -17.05
C LEU A 18 2.83 -12.93 -16.75
N HIS A 19 3.23 -13.69 -17.77
CA HIS A 19 4.47 -14.46 -17.75
C HIS A 19 5.69 -13.54 -17.88
N TYR A 20 6.89 -14.10 -17.69
CA TYR A 20 8.13 -13.34 -17.81
C TYR A 20 8.28 -12.73 -19.21
N GLU A 21 7.98 -13.53 -20.23
CA GLU A 21 8.04 -13.15 -21.64
C GLU A 21 7.06 -12.02 -21.98
N ASP A 22 5.89 -12.00 -21.33
CA ASP A 22 4.90 -10.92 -21.53
C ASP A 22 5.43 -9.58 -21.00
N LYS A 23 6.05 -9.60 -19.81
CA LYS A 23 6.63 -8.40 -19.20
C LYS A 23 7.79 -7.86 -20.00
N ASP A 24 8.64 -8.75 -20.50
CA ASP A 24 9.76 -8.44 -21.37
C ASP A 24 9.29 -7.88 -22.72
N ALA A 25 8.26 -8.47 -23.32
CA ALA A 25 7.64 -7.95 -24.54
C ALA A 25 7.02 -6.55 -24.33
N LEU A 26 6.35 -6.32 -23.19
CA LEU A 26 5.79 -5.01 -22.85
C LEU A 26 6.89 -3.97 -22.56
N ASN A 27 7.98 -4.36 -21.92
CA ASN A 27 9.10 -3.46 -21.65
C ASN A 27 9.79 -3.03 -22.94
N ARG A 28 9.96 -3.95 -23.91
CA ARG A 28 10.47 -3.58 -25.24
C ARG A 28 9.63 -2.51 -25.95
N LEU A 29 8.37 -2.30 -25.57
CA LEU A 29 7.54 -1.23 -26.14
C LEU A 29 7.93 0.17 -25.65
N THR A 30 8.75 0.28 -24.60
CA THR A 30 9.16 1.57 -24.04
C THR A 30 10.27 2.24 -24.84
N ALA A 31 11.16 1.46 -25.45
CA ALA A 31 12.28 1.95 -26.23
C ALA A 31 11.90 2.10 -27.71
N TYR A 32 12.56 3.02 -28.41
CA TYR A 32 12.47 3.19 -29.86
C TYR A 32 11.03 3.30 -30.38
N ASN A 33 10.18 4.07 -29.70
CA ASN A 33 8.73 4.06 -29.90
C ASN A 33 8.15 5.36 -30.49
N ARG A 34 8.97 6.35 -30.83
CA ARG A 34 8.52 7.65 -31.37
C ARG A 34 7.67 7.54 -32.62
N THR A 35 8.05 6.72 -33.58
CA THR A 35 7.30 6.49 -34.82
C THR A 35 5.95 5.85 -34.54
N VAL A 36 5.88 4.88 -33.62
CA VAL A 36 4.63 4.17 -33.29
C VAL A 36 3.65 5.06 -32.54
N LEU A 37 4.15 5.87 -31.61
CA LEU A 37 3.35 6.79 -30.81
C LEU A 37 2.97 8.05 -31.61
N GLY A 38 3.89 8.58 -32.41
CA GLY A 38 3.66 9.71 -33.31
C GLY A 38 2.59 9.42 -34.37
N LYS A 39 2.51 8.21 -34.91
CA LYS A 39 1.44 7.83 -35.88
C LYS A 39 0.05 7.76 -35.25
N ARG A 40 -0.07 7.67 -33.92
CA ARG A 40 -1.35 7.50 -33.22
C ARG A 40 -1.44 8.45 -32.02
N HIS A 41 -1.47 9.74 -32.29
CA HIS A 41 -1.63 10.80 -31.29
C HIS A 41 -2.76 10.56 -30.26
N ALA A 42 -3.87 9.94 -30.65
CA ALA A 42 -4.98 9.62 -29.75
C ALA A 42 -4.84 8.30 -28.96
N ARG A 43 -3.75 7.57 -29.17
CA ARG A 43 -3.49 6.30 -28.46
C ARG A 43 -3.34 6.56 -26.97
N GLN A 44 -3.99 5.72 -26.18
CA GLN A 44 -3.80 5.69 -24.74
C GLN A 44 -2.47 5.04 -24.40
N CYS A 45 -1.66 5.77 -23.65
CA CYS A 45 -0.36 5.41 -23.13
C CYS A 45 -0.40 5.43 -21.60
N GLY A 46 0.55 4.75 -20.97
CA GLY A 46 0.77 4.82 -19.55
C GLY A 46 2.23 4.69 -19.20
N CYS A 47 2.61 5.27 -18.08
CA CYS A 47 3.95 5.15 -17.54
C CYS A 47 3.94 4.20 -16.35
N PHE A 48 4.62 3.05 -16.44
CA PHE A 48 4.62 2.12 -15.31
C PHE A 48 5.51 2.58 -14.16
N HIS A 49 6.42 3.55 -14.36
CA HIS A 49 7.19 4.13 -13.26
C HIS A 49 6.33 5.01 -12.32
N CYS A 50 5.43 5.85 -12.84
CA CYS A 50 4.60 6.74 -12.00
C CYS A 50 3.11 6.37 -11.97
N GLY A 51 2.70 5.34 -12.72
CA GLY A 51 1.31 4.90 -12.84
C GLY A 51 0.40 5.82 -13.66
N SER A 52 0.92 6.90 -14.24
CA SER A 52 0.10 7.87 -15.00
C SER A 52 -0.43 7.27 -16.29
N ARG A 53 -1.67 7.62 -16.66
CA ARG A 53 -2.25 7.32 -17.98
C ARG A 53 -2.56 8.61 -18.73
N PHE A 54 -2.23 8.64 -20.02
CA PHE A 54 -2.28 9.85 -20.85
C PHE A 54 -2.36 9.49 -22.33
N ARG A 55 -2.62 10.49 -23.18
CA ARG A 55 -2.61 10.31 -24.64
C ARG A 55 -1.21 10.50 -25.21
N ALA A 56 -0.91 9.83 -26.32
CA ALA A 56 0.40 9.96 -26.99
C ALA A 56 0.73 11.41 -27.41
N ASP A 57 -0.28 12.25 -27.70
CA ASP A 57 -0.10 13.68 -27.99
C ASP A 57 0.34 14.53 -26.78
N GLU A 58 0.29 14.00 -25.56
CA GLU A 58 0.85 14.66 -24.38
C GLU A 58 2.37 14.50 -24.24
N ILE A 59 2.99 13.62 -25.05
CA ILE A 59 4.44 13.37 -25.02
C ILE A 59 5.16 14.47 -25.77
N SER A 60 5.84 15.35 -25.04
CA SER A 60 6.63 16.46 -25.60
C SER A 60 8.14 16.20 -25.64
N GLU A 61 8.62 15.26 -24.83
CA GLU A 61 10.05 15.00 -24.65
C GLU A 61 10.40 13.58 -25.12
N TRP A 62 11.54 13.47 -25.79
CA TRP A 62 12.03 12.26 -26.42
C TRP A 62 13.53 12.14 -26.13
N MET A 63 13.95 10.99 -25.64
CA MET A 63 15.36 10.67 -25.47
C MET A 63 15.92 10.23 -26.82
N HIS A 64 16.98 10.89 -27.25
CA HIS A 64 17.62 10.58 -28.51
C HIS A 64 18.39 9.27 -28.41
N GLU A 65 18.17 8.39 -29.37
CA GLU A 65 18.87 7.10 -29.50
C GLU A 65 19.77 7.16 -30.74
N GLU A 66 21.07 6.84 -30.59
CA GLU A 66 22.04 6.98 -31.68
C GLU A 66 21.76 6.01 -32.86
N ASP A 67 21.30 4.80 -32.55
CA ASP A 67 21.11 3.70 -33.52
C ASP A 67 19.64 3.29 -33.70
N GLY A 68 18.68 4.18 -33.43
CA GLY A 68 17.27 3.82 -33.49
C GLY A 68 16.29 4.98 -33.56
N ASP A 69 15.02 4.64 -33.38
CA ASP A 69 13.94 5.62 -33.20
C ASP A 69 14.04 6.23 -31.80
N ASP A 70 13.58 7.46 -31.58
CA ASP A 70 13.70 8.03 -30.23
C ASP A 70 12.76 7.35 -29.22
N THR A 71 13.14 7.43 -27.95
CA THR A 71 12.40 6.83 -26.83
C THR A 71 11.54 7.88 -26.12
N ALA A 72 10.25 7.60 -25.93
CA ALA A 72 9.33 8.51 -25.25
C ALA A 72 9.70 8.72 -23.77
N LEU A 73 9.76 9.99 -23.35
CA LEU A 73 9.84 10.33 -21.93
C LEU A 73 8.46 10.67 -21.38
N CYS A 74 8.14 10.12 -20.20
CA CYS A 74 6.85 10.34 -19.56
C CYS A 74 6.65 11.83 -19.22
N PRO A 75 5.56 12.49 -19.66
CA PRO A 75 5.33 13.92 -19.39
C PRO A 75 5.07 14.26 -17.92
N TYR A 76 4.85 13.23 -17.08
CA TYR A 76 4.60 13.36 -15.65
C TYR A 76 5.87 13.18 -14.82
N CYS A 77 6.68 12.16 -15.11
CA CYS A 77 7.84 11.80 -14.28
C CYS A 77 9.20 11.83 -15.00
N GLY A 78 9.23 12.07 -16.32
CA GLY A 78 10.46 12.12 -17.11
C GLY A 78 11.10 10.77 -17.42
N MET A 79 10.60 9.66 -16.87
CA MET A 79 11.16 8.33 -17.12
C MET A 79 10.74 7.78 -18.49
N ASP A 80 11.63 7.01 -19.08
CA ASP A 80 11.50 6.20 -20.31
C ASP A 80 10.67 4.91 -20.11
N ALA A 81 9.65 4.98 -19.26
CA ALA A 81 8.81 3.84 -18.89
C ALA A 81 7.42 3.90 -19.55
N VAL A 82 7.32 4.49 -20.75
CA VAL A 82 6.06 4.74 -21.47
C VAL A 82 5.66 3.51 -22.29
N VAL A 83 4.52 2.91 -21.96
CA VAL A 83 3.92 1.78 -22.69
C VAL A 83 2.55 2.16 -23.24
N TYR A 84 2.03 1.35 -24.16
CA TYR A 84 0.65 1.44 -24.64
C TYR A 84 -0.02 0.07 -24.60
N GLY A 85 -1.36 0.07 -24.53
CA GLY A 85 -2.13 -1.17 -24.50
C GLY A 85 -2.08 -1.92 -25.84
N THR A 86 -1.98 -3.24 -25.78
CA THR A 86 -2.11 -4.13 -26.93
C THR A 86 -3.48 -4.82 -26.91
N ALA A 87 -3.82 -5.56 -27.96
CA ALA A 87 -5.05 -6.37 -27.97
C ALA A 87 -5.04 -7.44 -26.86
N THR A 88 -3.87 -8.03 -26.61
CA THR A 88 -3.66 -9.05 -25.58
C THR A 88 -3.62 -8.45 -24.18
N PHE A 89 -2.98 -7.28 -24.03
CA PHE A 89 -2.81 -6.59 -22.75
C PHE A 89 -3.33 -5.15 -22.86
N PRO A 90 -4.65 -4.95 -22.68
CA PRO A 90 -5.21 -3.61 -22.63
C PRO A 90 -4.58 -2.78 -21.51
N LEU A 91 -4.35 -1.49 -21.79
CA LEU A 91 -3.78 -0.59 -20.81
C LEU A 91 -4.71 -0.47 -19.58
N SER A 92 -4.16 -0.74 -18.40
CA SER A 92 -4.87 -0.68 -17.13
C SER A 92 -3.91 -0.31 -16.01
N THR A 93 -4.45 0.18 -14.90
CA THR A 93 -3.65 0.48 -13.71
C THR A 93 -3.06 -0.80 -13.10
N ALA A 94 -3.78 -1.92 -13.19
CA ALA A 94 -3.28 -3.24 -12.82
C ALA A 94 -2.09 -3.70 -13.69
N LEU A 95 -2.12 -3.45 -15.00
CA LEU A 95 -1.00 -3.74 -15.89
C LEU A 95 0.24 -2.91 -15.51
N LEU A 96 0.06 -1.59 -15.36
CA LEU A 96 1.17 -0.68 -14.99
C LEU A 96 1.77 -1.05 -13.63
N SER A 97 0.93 -1.40 -12.65
CA SER A 97 1.39 -1.83 -11.32
C SER A 97 2.23 -3.10 -11.39
N GLN A 98 1.84 -4.09 -12.20
CA GLN A 98 2.62 -5.31 -12.36
C GLN A 98 3.97 -5.09 -13.05
N LEU A 99 4.01 -4.20 -14.04
CA LEU A 99 5.26 -3.81 -14.70
C LEU A 99 6.19 -3.06 -13.75
N TYR A 100 5.66 -2.13 -12.95
CA TYR A 100 6.44 -1.43 -11.91
C TYR A 100 7.08 -2.41 -10.93
N MET A 101 6.28 -3.31 -10.35
CA MET A 101 6.77 -4.29 -9.38
C MET A 101 7.83 -5.23 -9.96
N SER A 102 7.90 -5.37 -11.29
CA SER A 102 8.88 -6.22 -11.97
C SER A 102 10.15 -5.47 -12.36
N TRP A 103 10.03 -4.25 -12.89
CA TRP A 103 11.16 -3.49 -13.44
C TRP A 103 11.78 -2.52 -12.44
N PHE A 104 11.00 -2.08 -11.46
CA PHE A 104 11.43 -1.22 -10.37
C PHE A 104 11.29 -1.97 -9.03
N GLU A 105 11.64 -3.26 -9.00
CA GLU A 105 11.43 -4.12 -7.82
C GLU A 105 12.18 -3.59 -6.58
N GLU A 106 13.44 -3.18 -6.73
CA GLU A 106 14.23 -2.66 -5.62
C GLU A 106 13.60 -1.39 -5.06
N GLU A 107 13.24 -0.45 -5.93
CA GLU A 107 12.53 0.76 -5.54
C GLU A 107 11.17 0.45 -4.91
N TYR A 108 10.43 -0.50 -5.46
CA TYR A 108 9.17 -0.99 -4.90
C TYR A 108 9.36 -1.50 -3.48
N ARG A 109 10.39 -2.33 -3.24
CA ARG A 109 10.72 -2.87 -1.91
C ARG A 109 11.12 -1.75 -0.94
N GLU A 110 11.94 -0.79 -1.38
CA GLU A 110 12.37 0.34 -0.55
C GLU A 110 11.20 1.26 -0.19
N ARG A 111 10.36 1.60 -1.17
CA ARG A 111 9.14 2.37 -0.94
C ARG A 111 8.14 1.60 -0.08
N GLN A 112 8.02 0.27 -0.23
CA GLN A 112 7.18 -0.56 0.63
C GLN A 112 7.68 -0.61 2.09
N LYS A 113 9.00 -0.64 2.32
CA LYS A 113 9.57 -0.53 3.68
C LYS A 113 9.26 0.82 4.31
N ARG A 114 9.37 1.90 3.53
CA ARG A 114 9.09 3.28 3.98
C ARG A 114 7.61 3.59 4.08
N ALA A 115 6.75 2.86 3.35
CA ALA A 115 5.32 3.13 3.31
C ALA A 115 4.71 2.95 4.70
N LEU A 116 4.31 4.05 5.33
CA LEU A 116 3.74 4.04 6.67
C LEU A 116 2.26 3.61 6.68
N LEU A 117 1.59 3.72 5.54
CA LEU A 117 0.26 3.16 5.26
C LEU A 117 0.35 2.19 4.08
N ILE A 118 0.07 0.92 4.30
CA ILE A 118 -0.36 0.02 3.23
C ILE A 118 -1.88 0.13 3.23
N PRO A 119 -2.51 0.72 2.20
CA PRO A 119 -3.97 0.85 2.22
C PRO A 119 -4.60 -0.53 2.38
N ASP A 120 -5.71 -0.59 3.13
CA ASP A 120 -6.48 -1.82 3.35
C ASP A 120 -7.04 -2.32 2.01
N TYR A 121 -6.24 -3.08 1.28
CA TYR A 121 -6.67 -3.82 0.12
C TYR A 121 -6.87 -5.24 0.59
N SER A 122 -8.15 -5.61 0.70
CA SER A 122 -8.62 -6.94 1.10
C SER A 122 -7.98 -8.08 0.32
N ASN A 123 -7.37 -7.82 -0.85
CA ASN A 123 -6.59 -8.77 -1.64
C ASN A 123 -5.67 -8.08 -2.68
N LYS A 124 -4.71 -8.85 -3.21
CA LYS A 124 -3.74 -8.43 -4.25
C LYS A 124 -4.41 -7.87 -5.51
N LYS A 125 -5.58 -8.39 -5.90
CA LYS A 125 -6.32 -7.91 -7.08
C LYS A 125 -6.74 -6.44 -6.90
N THR A 126 -7.30 -6.11 -5.74
CA THR A 126 -7.76 -4.76 -5.41
C THR A 126 -6.58 -3.79 -5.32
N PHE A 127 -5.44 -4.23 -4.79
CA PHE A 127 -4.20 -3.45 -4.78
C PHE A 127 -3.77 -3.07 -6.19
N LEU A 128 -3.66 -4.05 -7.10
CA LEU A 128 -3.23 -3.79 -8.48
C LEU A 128 -4.19 -2.89 -9.24
N GLN A 129 -5.50 -3.07 -9.08
CA GLN A 129 -6.53 -2.24 -9.75
C GLN A 129 -6.50 -0.78 -9.29
N LYS A 130 -6.15 -0.52 -8.03
CA LYS A 130 -6.10 0.85 -7.50
C LYS A 130 -4.79 1.59 -7.80
N GLY A 131 -3.75 0.86 -8.21
CA GLY A 131 -2.42 1.42 -8.47
C GLY A 131 -1.52 1.32 -7.26
N ILE A 132 -0.22 1.52 -7.48
CA ILE A 132 0.78 1.44 -6.41
C ILE A 132 0.76 2.74 -5.60
N PRO A 133 0.29 2.71 -4.34
CA PRO A 133 -0.08 3.93 -3.61
C PRO A 133 1.09 4.86 -3.31
N PHE A 134 2.31 4.32 -3.28
CA PHE A 134 3.53 5.06 -2.99
C PHE A 134 4.25 5.58 -4.25
N LEU A 135 3.63 5.48 -5.43
CA LEU A 135 4.08 6.15 -6.67
C LEU A 135 3.50 7.56 -6.86
N LEU A 136 2.50 7.91 -6.05
CA LEU A 136 1.96 9.25 -5.96
C LEU A 136 3.00 10.12 -5.24
N LYS A 137 3.47 11.18 -5.88
CA LYS A 137 4.32 12.18 -5.21
C LYS A 137 3.51 12.74 -4.02
N ASP A 138 4.17 12.87 -2.87
CA ASP A 138 3.64 12.87 -1.50
C ASP A 138 3.49 11.48 -0.88
N GLU A 139 4.58 10.97 -0.28
CA GLU A 139 4.63 9.79 0.60
C GLU A 139 3.74 9.90 1.87
N ARG A 140 2.70 10.72 1.87
CA ARG A 140 2.01 11.22 3.07
C ARG A 140 0.51 11.14 2.90
N PHE A 141 -0.06 10.02 3.33
CA PHE A 141 -1.41 10.03 3.89
C PHE A 141 -1.42 9.60 5.33
N VAL A 142 -0.27 9.46 6.00
CA VAL A 142 -0.27 9.28 7.45
C VAL A 142 0.77 10.14 8.15
N GLN A 143 0.40 10.61 9.34
CA GLN A 143 1.31 11.29 10.27
C GLN A 143 1.67 10.31 11.39
N PHE A 144 2.97 10.11 11.66
CA PHE A 144 3.43 9.45 12.88
C PHE A 144 2.98 10.27 14.10
N VAL A 145 2.35 9.63 15.06
CA VAL A 145 1.84 10.31 16.28
C VAL A 145 2.43 9.77 17.57
N ASP A 146 2.81 8.49 17.63
CA ASP A 146 3.42 7.89 18.82
C ASP A 146 4.06 6.52 18.51
N GLU A 147 4.90 6.03 19.42
CA GLU A 147 5.39 4.65 19.45
C GLU A 147 5.18 4.09 20.87
N ILE A 148 4.64 2.88 20.96
CA ILE A 148 4.42 2.19 22.24
C ILE A 148 4.99 0.78 22.23
N GLU A 149 5.22 0.24 23.41
CA GLU A 149 5.50 -1.17 23.62
C GLU A 149 4.22 -1.93 23.96
N LEU A 150 4.18 -3.19 23.52
CA LEU A 150 3.09 -4.11 23.76
C LEU A 150 3.53 -5.25 24.69
N MET A 151 2.64 -5.63 25.60
CA MET A 151 2.80 -6.79 26.44
C MET A 151 1.71 -7.84 26.16
N PRO A 152 1.98 -9.14 26.37
CA PRO A 152 0.96 -10.16 26.35
C PRO A 152 -0.23 -9.78 27.24
N ALA A 153 -1.42 -9.74 26.65
CA ALA A 153 -2.62 -9.43 27.40
C ALA A 153 -2.84 -10.50 28.48
N LYS A 154 -3.15 -10.08 29.72
CA LYS A 154 -3.28 -11.04 30.82
C LYS A 154 -4.51 -11.94 30.64
N ILE A 155 -4.26 -13.25 30.44
CA ILE A 155 -5.26 -14.31 30.21
C ILE A 155 -6.40 -14.31 31.24
N TRP A 156 -6.12 -13.99 32.51
CA TRP A 156 -7.12 -14.08 33.58
C TRP A 156 -8.27 -13.07 33.45
N TYR A 157 -8.06 -11.92 32.81
CA TYR A 157 -9.17 -11.00 32.49
C TYR A 157 -10.15 -11.65 31.52
N TYR A 158 -9.62 -12.24 30.44
CA TYR A 158 -10.41 -12.91 29.40
C TYR A 158 -11.14 -14.15 29.90
N LEU A 159 -10.50 -14.93 30.80
CA LEU A 159 -11.13 -16.07 31.45
C LEU A 159 -12.28 -15.70 32.39
N GLN A 160 -12.30 -14.46 32.92
CA GLN A 160 -13.37 -13.96 33.76
C GLN A 160 -14.51 -13.29 32.97
N GLY A 161 -14.48 -13.34 31.63
CA GLY A 161 -15.53 -12.79 30.77
C GLY A 161 -15.33 -11.32 30.38
N TYR A 162 -14.29 -10.66 30.90
CA TYR A 162 -13.83 -9.36 30.41
C TYR A 162 -13.28 -9.59 29.00
N HIS A 163 -13.95 -9.07 27.97
CA HIS A 163 -13.67 -9.30 26.55
C HIS A 163 -14.10 -10.64 25.90
N ALA A 164 -15.16 -11.30 26.37
CA ALA A 164 -15.64 -12.55 25.74
C ALA A 164 -16.56 -12.31 24.53
N TYR A 165 -16.01 -11.96 23.35
CA TYR A 165 -16.66 -12.33 22.09
C TYR A 165 -16.02 -13.60 21.52
N ALA A 166 -16.82 -14.43 20.85
CA ALA A 166 -16.38 -15.72 20.35
C ALA A 166 -15.12 -15.57 19.46
N GLY A 167 -14.02 -16.24 19.83
CA GLY A 167 -12.78 -16.29 19.06
C GLY A 167 -11.63 -15.39 19.54
N ALA A 168 -11.83 -14.55 20.57
CA ALA A 168 -10.79 -13.67 21.12
C ALA A 168 -9.53 -14.42 21.65
N LEU A 169 -9.66 -15.71 21.96
CA LEU A 169 -8.61 -16.57 22.53
C LEU A 169 -7.98 -17.57 21.53
N ASN A 170 -8.30 -17.49 20.24
CA ASN A 170 -7.80 -18.49 19.28
C ASN A 170 -6.28 -18.37 18.96
N ASN A 171 -5.66 -17.24 19.33
CA ASN A 171 -4.27 -16.94 18.99
C ASN A 171 -3.42 -16.83 20.26
N SER A 172 -2.48 -17.77 20.44
CA SER A 172 -1.42 -17.62 21.44
C SER A 172 -0.38 -16.60 20.96
N VAL A 173 0.24 -15.87 21.88
CA VAL A 173 1.35 -14.93 21.59
C VAL A 173 2.42 -15.58 20.71
N ALA A 174 2.75 -16.85 20.99
CA ALA A 174 3.73 -17.62 20.21
C ALA A 174 3.35 -17.79 18.72
N LYS A 175 2.06 -17.91 18.37
CA LYS A 175 1.61 -17.99 16.97
C LYS A 175 1.74 -16.66 16.23
N PHE A 176 1.70 -15.55 16.97
CA PHE A 176 1.87 -14.21 16.42
C PHE A 176 3.35 -13.90 16.18
N GLU A 177 4.19 -14.10 17.20
CA GLU A 177 5.62 -13.76 17.16
C GLU A 177 6.41 -14.57 16.14
N GLY A 178 5.98 -15.79 15.83
CA GLY A 178 6.63 -16.64 14.82
C GLY A 178 6.45 -16.19 13.37
N LYS A 179 5.68 -15.12 13.10
CA LYS A 179 5.42 -14.63 11.73
C LYS A 179 6.34 -13.48 11.38
N ASN A 180 6.94 -13.57 10.19
CA ASN A 180 7.85 -12.56 9.65
C ASN A 180 7.15 -11.60 8.68
N ASP A 181 5.90 -11.19 8.99
CA ASP A 181 5.14 -10.22 8.20
C ASP A 181 4.71 -9.02 9.06
N ARG A 182 4.71 -7.84 8.43
CA ARG A 182 4.22 -6.61 9.03
C ARG A 182 2.72 -6.73 9.36
N CYS A 183 2.34 -6.37 10.58
CA CYS A 183 0.96 -6.44 11.04
C CYS A 183 0.36 -5.03 11.14
N LEU A 184 -0.63 -4.72 10.30
CA LEU A 184 -1.43 -3.50 10.41
C LEU A 184 -2.61 -3.74 11.33
N VAL A 185 -2.87 -2.81 12.25
CA VAL A 185 -3.92 -2.98 13.25
C VAL A 185 -4.84 -1.75 13.34
N LYS A 186 -6.09 -2.02 13.72
CA LYS A 186 -7.09 -1.02 14.10
C LYS A 186 -7.22 -1.04 15.62
N LEU A 187 -7.48 0.14 16.18
CA LEU A 187 -7.53 0.36 17.62
C LEU A 187 -8.93 0.82 18.02
N ARG A 188 -9.43 0.31 19.14
CA ARG A 188 -10.66 0.78 19.76
C ARG A 188 -10.48 0.86 21.27
N ALA A 189 -10.62 2.06 21.83
CA ALA A 189 -10.64 2.26 23.27
C ALA A 189 -12.04 1.99 23.80
N PHE A 190 -12.12 1.40 24.99
CA PHE A 190 -13.38 1.15 25.68
C PHE A 190 -13.13 1.00 27.19
N THR A 191 -14.19 1.10 27.98
CA THR A 191 -14.19 0.79 29.41
C THR A 191 -14.79 -0.60 29.58
N ASP A 192 -14.07 -1.50 30.23
CA ASP A 192 -14.52 -2.87 30.47
C ASP A 192 -15.51 -2.92 31.65
N VAL A 193 -16.08 -4.09 31.92
CA VAL A 193 -17.11 -4.24 32.96
C VAL A 193 -16.56 -4.09 34.40
N ASP A 194 -15.24 -4.06 34.57
CA ASP A 194 -14.54 -3.72 35.82
C ASP A 194 -14.32 -2.21 35.99
N GLY A 195 -14.72 -1.40 35.00
CA GLY A 195 -14.48 0.05 34.98
C GLY A 195 -13.08 0.46 34.52
N CYS A 196 -12.21 -0.50 34.18
CA CYS A 196 -10.87 -0.20 33.69
C CYS A 196 -10.90 0.18 32.20
N LEU A 197 -10.09 1.18 31.84
CA LEU A 197 -9.86 1.55 30.46
C LEU A 197 -8.99 0.50 29.76
N ARG A 198 -9.31 0.18 28.52
CA ARG A 198 -8.59 -0.83 27.71
C ARG A 198 -8.59 -0.42 26.24
N VAL A 199 -7.70 -1.05 25.46
CA VAL A 199 -7.62 -0.88 24.01
C VAL A 199 -7.68 -2.23 23.33
N ASP A 200 -8.63 -2.37 22.43
CA ASP A 200 -8.79 -3.51 21.55
C ASP A 200 -7.92 -3.31 20.30
N ILE A 201 -7.02 -4.26 20.04
CA ILE A 201 -6.09 -4.25 18.90
C ILE A 201 -6.51 -5.36 17.95
N THR A 202 -6.90 -4.99 16.73
CA THR A 202 -7.45 -5.94 15.75
C THR A 202 -6.75 -5.87 14.39
N ASN A 203 -6.59 -7.02 13.74
CA ASN A 203 -6.09 -7.16 12.38
C ASN A 203 -7.12 -7.92 11.50
N SER A 204 -7.18 -7.61 10.21
CA SER A 204 -8.15 -8.22 9.28
C SER A 204 -7.96 -9.72 9.03
N LYS A 205 -6.73 -10.23 9.16
CA LYS A 205 -6.39 -11.65 8.98
C LYS A 205 -6.60 -12.47 10.26
N GLU A 206 -6.28 -11.89 11.42
CA GLU A 206 -6.16 -12.63 12.69
C GLU A 206 -7.26 -12.30 13.70
N GLY A 207 -8.05 -11.26 13.46
CA GLY A 207 -9.02 -10.76 14.42
C GLY A 207 -8.34 -10.03 15.57
N HIS A 208 -8.66 -10.41 16.81
CA HIS A 208 -8.06 -9.83 18.01
C HIS A 208 -6.61 -10.27 18.15
N LEU A 209 -5.73 -9.33 18.50
CA LEU A 209 -4.37 -9.63 18.88
C LEU A 209 -4.24 -9.73 20.42
N PRO A 210 -3.47 -10.69 20.95
CA PRO A 210 -3.37 -10.94 22.39
C PRO A 210 -2.40 -9.97 23.08
N PHE A 211 -2.54 -8.66 22.84
CA PHE A 211 -1.64 -7.63 23.34
C PHE A 211 -2.37 -6.43 23.93
N GLU A 212 -1.72 -5.80 24.91
CA GLU A 212 -2.11 -4.54 25.51
C GLU A 212 -0.89 -3.61 25.61
N PRO A 213 -1.07 -2.26 25.68
CA PRO A 213 0.03 -1.34 25.96
C PRO A 213 0.78 -1.73 27.24
N SER A 214 2.12 -1.70 27.20
CA SER A 214 2.97 -2.21 28.29
C SER A 214 2.85 -1.44 29.61
N THR A 215 2.44 -0.17 29.55
CA THR A 215 2.29 0.70 30.72
C THR A 215 0.95 1.42 30.75
N GLU A 216 0.49 1.80 31.94
CA GLU A 216 -0.71 2.63 32.11
C GLU A 216 -0.57 4.00 31.41
N GLY A 217 0.65 4.54 31.37
CA GLY A 217 0.95 5.77 30.64
C GLY A 217 0.73 5.63 29.14
N GLU A 218 1.23 4.55 28.52
CA GLU A 218 0.99 4.25 27.10
C GLU A 218 -0.49 4.01 26.83
N LEU A 219 -1.17 3.24 27.68
CA LEU A 219 -2.61 2.98 27.56
C LEU A 219 -3.42 4.28 27.51
N ARG A 220 -3.13 5.23 28.40
CA ARG A 220 -3.78 6.54 28.41
C ARG A 220 -3.50 7.32 27.13
N ARG A 221 -2.24 7.36 26.66
CA ARG A 221 -1.89 8.04 25.41
C ARG A 221 -2.66 7.46 24.22
N VAL A 222 -2.69 6.13 24.09
CA VAL A 222 -3.40 5.45 23.01
C VAL A 222 -4.89 5.76 23.06
N CYS A 223 -5.51 5.74 24.24
CA CYS A 223 -6.93 6.08 24.37
C CYS A 223 -7.23 7.52 23.96
N THR A 224 -6.37 8.47 24.35
CA THR A 224 -6.49 9.87 23.89
C THR A 224 -6.39 9.97 22.37
N LEU A 225 -5.43 9.26 21.76
CA LEU A 225 -5.28 9.23 20.30
C LEU A 225 -6.51 8.60 19.62
N VAL A 226 -7.06 7.52 20.17
CA VAL A 226 -8.28 6.89 19.63
C VAL A 226 -9.48 7.84 19.74
N GLN A 227 -9.62 8.57 20.84
CA GLN A 227 -10.68 9.57 21.00
C GLN A 227 -10.50 10.74 20.02
N GLN A 228 -9.26 11.17 19.80
CA GLN A 228 -8.94 12.30 18.93
C GLN A 228 -9.14 11.98 17.44
N TYR A 229 -8.68 10.81 16.98
CA TYR A 229 -8.57 10.49 15.55
C TYR A 229 -9.55 9.40 15.09
N GLY A 230 -10.16 8.65 16.02
CA GLY A 230 -11.16 7.64 15.70
C GLY A 230 -10.66 6.60 14.69
N LYS A 231 -11.39 6.45 13.58
CA LYS A 231 -11.11 5.46 12.53
C LYS A 231 -9.85 5.76 11.72
N GLU A 232 -9.35 6.99 11.76
CA GLU A 232 -8.15 7.42 11.05
C GLU A 232 -6.87 6.98 11.77
N LEU A 233 -6.95 6.57 13.04
CA LEU A 233 -5.82 6.04 13.79
C LEU A 233 -5.57 4.57 13.45
N HIS A 234 -4.34 4.27 13.09
CA HIS A 234 -3.87 2.93 12.77
C HIS A 234 -2.56 2.62 13.50
N GLY A 235 -2.38 1.34 13.84
CA GLY A 235 -1.14 0.83 14.40
C GLY A 235 -0.40 -0.05 13.39
N VAL A 236 0.92 -0.10 13.51
CA VAL A 236 1.79 -0.96 12.72
C VAL A 236 2.79 -1.64 13.63
N ILE A 237 2.86 -2.97 13.55
CA ILE A 237 3.90 -3.79 14.17
C ILE A 237 4.78 -4.34 13.04
N GLU A 238 6.00 -3.82 12.92
CA GLU A 238 6.94 -4.18 11.84
C GLU A 238 7.65 -5.51 12.14
N ASP A 239 8.22 -5.62 13.34
CA ASP A 239 8.79 -6.86 13.87
C ASP A 239 7.91 -7.35 15.03
N ARG A 240 7.25 -8.49 14.80
CA ARG A 240 6.32 -9.09 15.75
C ARG A 240 6.99 -9.57 17.04
N ALA A 241 8.30 -9.86 17.01
CA ALA A 241 9.06 -10.27 18.19
C ALA A 241 9.44 -9.08 19.09
N THR A 242 9.62 -7.89 18.53
CA THR A 242 9.95 -6.68 19.33
C THR A 242 8.79 -6.15 20.15
N ARG A 243 7.55 -6.51 19.76
CA ARG A 243 6.31 -6.00 20.36
C ARG A 243 6.22 -4.47 20.38
N LYS A 244 6.91 -3.80 19.46
CA LYS A 244 6.78 -2.35 19.28
C LYS A 244 5.69 -2.05 18.27
N MET A 245 4.82 -1.11 18.61
CA MET A 245 3.77 -0.63 17.73
C MET A 245 3.92 0.86 17.49
N LYS A 246 4.06 1.24 16.22
CA LYS A 246 4.02 2.64 15.80
C LYS A 246 2.60 3.03 15.45
N LEU A 247 2.19 4.23 15.87
CA LEU A 247 0.87 4.79 15.66
C LEU A 247 0.89 5.90 14.60
N TYR A 248 -0.09 5.84 13.72
CA TYR A 248 -0.22 6.69 12.56
C TYR A 248 -1.64 7.18 12.38
N VAL A 249 -1.82 8.41 11.89
CA VAL A 249 -3.12 8.99 11.60
C VAL A 249 -3.26 9.27 10.12
N ALA A 250 -4.32 8.78 9.48
CA ALA A 250 -4.62 9.07 8.10
C ALA A 250 -4.91 10.59 7.87
N ARG A 251 -4.35 11.16 6.81
CA ARG A 251 -4.59 12.54 6.37
C ARG A 251 -5.35 12.54 5.06
N GLU A 252 -6.35 13.41 4.92
CA GLU A 252 -6.96 13.71 3.63
C GLU A 252 -6.01 14.60 2.79
N LYS A 253 -6.16 14.52 1.47
CA LYS A 253 -5.44 15.39 0.52
C LYS A 253 -5.84 16.85 0.80
N ALA A 254 -4.87 17.72 1.05
CA ALA A 254 -5.10 19.17 1.10
C ALA A 254 -5.44 19.73 -0.29
#